data_AF-A0A0C9ZEX4-F1
#
_entry.id   AF-A0A0C9ZEX4-F1
#
_cell.length_a   1.000
_cell.length_b   1.000
_cell.length_c   1.000
_cell.angle_alpha   90.00
_cell.angle_beta   90.00
_cell.angle_gamma   90.00
#
_symmetry.space_group_name_H-M   'P 1'
#
loop_
_entity.id
_entity.type
_entity.pdbx_description
1 polymer ?
#
loop_
_entity_poly.entity_id
_entity_poly.type
_entity_poly.pdbx_seq_one_letter_code
_entity_poly.pdbx_strand_id
1 'polypeptide(L)'
;MQVNTEAFVAEELVKEYAADIEGKNDQQGVFAEALTDEEINGIQAELKSIKRPSWHQGPPKNLGDAEHGKLKAEQWRSAIEFDLPVTLVKLWGVNSGGEERKQKLAHSTMLLAMAIRWGTSHVTLLHHAQQYRKYMKAYLECIRDVFPGHSFRPNHHACLHIDEFLLRYGPMHGWWMFPFERIIGGLQKTITNHKIGE
;
A
#
# COMPACT_ATOMS: atom_id res chain seq x y z
N MET A 1 -22.12 -17.08 -24.31
CA MET A 1 -21.75 -15.69 -24.63
C MET A 1 -20.70 -15.26 -23.62
N GLN A 2 -19.43 -15.55 -23.88
CA GLN A 2 -18.32 -15.13 -23.02
C GLN A 2 -18.08 -13.65 -23.27
N VAL A 3 -18.59 -12.80 -22.38
CA VAL A 3 -18.20 -11.39 -22.35
C VAL A 3 -16.71 -11.38 -22.01
N ASN A 4 -15.91 -10.80 -22.90
CA ASN A 4 -14.45 -10.75 -22.78
C ASN A 4 -14.07 -9.84 -21.59
N THR A 5 -14.06 -10.41 -20.39
CA THR A 5 -13.90 -9.69 -19.11
C THR A 5 -12.51 -9.04 -19.01
N GLU A 6 -11.51 -9.55 -19.73
CA GLU A 6 -10.16 -8.98 -19.81
C GLU A 6 -10.14 -7.61 -20.52
N ALA A 7 -10.84 -7.49 -21.65
CA ALA A 7 -10.91 -6.23 -22.38
C ALA A 7 -11.67 -5.16 -21.58
N PHE A 8 -12.70 -5.56 -20.84
CA PHE A 8 -13.53 -4.66 -20.06
C PHE A 8 -12.77 -4.04 -18.87
N VAL A 9 -12.08 -4.85 -18.07
CA VAL A 9 -11.33 -4.38 -16.88
C VAL A 9 -10.16 -3.48 -17.31
N ALA A 10 -9.45 -3.83 -18.38
CA ALA A 10 -8.36 -3.01 -18.91
C ALA A 10 -8.87 -1.66 -19.45
N GLU A 11 -10.00 -1.64 -20.16
CA GLU A 11 -10.61 -0.40 -20.64
C GLU A 11 -11.11 0.49 -19.51
N GLU A 12 -11.69 -0.08 -18.45
CA GLU A 12 -12.20 0.67 -17.30
C GLU A 12 -11.04 1.35 -16.54
N LEU A 13 -9.95 0.61 -16.29
CA LEU A 13 -8.73 1.16 -15.69
C LEU A 13 -8.12 2.26 -16.55
N VAL A 14 -8.02 2.07 -17.87
CA VAL A 14 -7.45 3.08 -18.78
C VAL A 14 -8.30 4.35 -18.82
N LYS A 15 -9.64 4.22 -18.83
CA LYS A 15 -10.55 5.37 -18.81
C LYS A 15 -10.48 6.13 -17.48
N GLU A 16 -10.40 5.42 -16.36
CA GLU A 16 -10.25 6.02 -15.03
C GLU A 16 -8.91 6.75 -14.88
N TYR A 17 -7.79 6.13 -15.28
CA TYR A 17 -6.47 6.78 -15.26
C TYR A 17 -6.42 8.02 -16.18
N ALA A 18 -7.07 7.99 -17.34
CA ALA A 18 -7.14 9.14 -18.24
C ALA A 18 -7.92 10.31 -17.59
N ALA A 19 -9.05 10.03 -16.95
CA ALA A 19 -9.84 11.03 -16.23
C ALA A 19 -9.06 11.67 -15.06
N ASP A 20 -8.25 10.87 -14.35
CA ASP A 20 -7.41 11.34 -13.23
C ASP A 20 -6.26 12.26 -13.70
N ILE A 21 -5.78 12.09 -14.93
CA ILE A 21 -4.78 12.98 -15.55
C ILE A 21 -5.41 14.32 -15.95
N GLU A 22 -6.64 14.30 -16.48
CA GLU A 22 -7.37 15.50 -16.88
C GLU A 22 -7.87 16.33 -15.68
N GLY A 23 -8.07 15.71 -14.51
CA GLY A 23 -8.50 16.35 -13.27
C GLY A 23 -7.41 17.03 -12.44
N LYS A 24 -6.14 17.08 -12.89
CA LYS A 24 -5.01 17.72 -12.18
C LYS A 24 -5.02 19.26 -12.23
N ASN A 25 -6.17 19.89 -11.95
CA ASN A 25 -6.23 21.29 -11.53
C ASN A 25 -6.50 21.33 -10.01
N ASP A 26 -5.43 21.55 -9.24
CA ASP A 26 -5.38 22.07 -7.88
C ASP A 26 -6.68 22.02 -7.04
N GLN A 27 -7.13 20.81 -6.71
CA GLN A 27 -7.86 20.60 -5.47
C GLN A 27 -6.94 19.83 -4.53
N GLN A 28 -6.14 20.59 -3.76
CA GLN A 28 -5.65 20.17 -2.46
C GLN A 28 -6.88 19.88 -1.60
N GLY A 29 -7.43 18.68 -1.77
CA GLY A 29 -8.50 18.16 -0.94
C GLY A 29 -8.05 18.27 0.51
N VAL A 30 -8.87 18.95 1.32
CA VAL A 30 -8.70 19.16 2.76
C VAL A 30 -8.08 17.90 3.34
N PHE A 31 -6.81 18.00 3.76
CA PHE A 31 -6.10 16.90 4.37
C PHE A 31 -6.97 16.41 5.53
N ALA A 32 -7.43 15.16 5.43
CA ALA A 32 -7.82 14.36 6.57
C ALA A 32 -6.91 14.73 7.75
N GLU A 33 -7.48 15.15 8.88
CA GLU A 33 -6.75 15.72 10.01
C GLU A 33 -5.42 14.98 10.23
N ALA A 34 -4.32 15.66 9.91
CA ALA A 34 -3.01 15.05 9.86
C ALA A 34 -2.62 14.54 11.24
N LEU A 35 -1.86 13.44 11.30
CA LEU A 35 -1.29 12.96 12.55
C LEU A 35 -0.47 14.09 13.20
N THR A 36 -0.63 14.26 14.51
CA THR A 36 0.13 15.29 15.23
C THR A 36 1.60 14.88 15.35
N ASP A 37 2.48 15.84 15.58
CA ASP A 37 3.91 15.55 15.78
C ASP A 37 4.12 14.62 16.98
N GLU A 38 3.30 14.74 18.04
CA GLU A 38 3.33 13.83 19.19
C GLU A 38 3.00 12.39 18.80
N GLU A 39 2.02 12.20 17.91
CA GLU A 39 1.63 10.88 17.41
C GLU A 39 2.70 10.27 16.53
N ILE A 40 3.28 11.07 15.62
CA ILE A 40 4.37 10.65 14.74
C ILE A 40 5.57 10.23 15.60
N ASN A 41 5.94 11.04 16.60
CA ASN A 41 7.01 10.73 17.54
C ASN A 41 6.73 9.44 18.33
N GLY A 42 5.49 9.23 18.77
CA GLY A 42 5.06 8.00 19.43
C GLY A 42 5.20 6.77 18.53
N ILE A 43 4.77 6.86 17.27
CA ILE A 43 4.92 5.80 16.27
C ILE A 43 6.40 5.51 16.03
N GLN A 44 7.22 6.53 15.80
CA GLN A 44 8.65 6.36 15.56
C GLN A 44 9.37 5.74 16.77
N ALA A 45 9.03 6.14 17.99
CA ALA A 45 9.59 5.57 19.22
C ALA A 45 9.29 4.08 19.31
N GLU A 46 8.08 3.67 18.96
CA GLU A 46 7.71 2.26 19.00
C GLU A 46 8.32 1.45 17.84
N LEU A 47 8.39 2.01 16.62
CA LEU A 47 9.09 1.37 15.51
C LEU A 47 10.58 1.10 15.82
N LYS A 48 11.21 1.96 16.63
CA LYS A 48 12.59 1.78 17.11
C LYS A 48 12.72 0.66 18.16
N SER A 49 11.67 0.35 18.90
CA SER A 49 11.66 -0.68 19.95
C SER A 49 11.47 -2.10 19.38
N ILE A 50 10.86 -2.23 18.19
CA ILE A 50 10.61 -3.52 17.53
C ILE A 50 11.93 -4.23 17.20
N LYS A 51 12.11 -5.43 17.77
CA LYS A 51 13.16 -6.38 17.39
C LYS A 51 12.71 -7.19 16.17
N ARG A 52 13.50 -7.15 15.10
CA ARG A 52 13.17 -7.78 13.80
C ARG A 52 14.10 -8.95 13.51
N PRO A 53 13.62 -9.99 12.82
CA PRO A 53 14.50 -10.97 12.19
C PRO A 53 15.45 -10.28 11.20
N SER A 54 16.65 -10.82 11.01
CA SER A 54 17.69 -10.22 10.15
C SER A 54 17.27 -10.07 8.67
N TRP A 55 16.34 -10.90 8.22
CA TRP A 55 15.80 -10.88 6.86
C TRP A 55 14.67 -9.87 6.65
N HIS A 56 14.09 -9.31 7.73
CA HIS A 56 13.01 -8.32 7.64
C HIS A 56 13.58 -6.90 7.68
N GLN A 57 13.64 -6.26 6.52
CA GLN A 57 14.00 -4.84 6.41
C GLN A 57 12.77 -4.01 6.75
N GLY A 58 12.69 -3.58 8.02
CA GLY A 58 11.61 -2.71 8.49
C GLY A 58 11.62 -1.31 7.84
N PRO A 59 10.59 -0.49 8.12
CA PRO A 59 10.59 0.90 7.70
C PRO A 59 11.79 1.64 8.29
N PRO A 60 12.23 2.73 7.66
CA PRO A 60 13.23 3.60 8.25
C PRO A 60 12.76 4.13 9.60
N LYS A 61 13.70 4.26 10.54
CA LYS A 61 13.42 4.65 11.93
C LYS A 61 12.87 6.06 12.08
N ASN A 62 13.02 6.89 11.04
CA ASN A 62 12.55 8.26 10.93
C ASN A 62 11.40 8.38 9.90
N LEU A 63 10.52 7.38 9.89
CA LEU A 63 9.31 7.36 9.06
C LEU A 63 8.50 8.64 9.28
N GLY A 64 8.24 9.39 8.21
CA GLY A 64 7.50 10.65 8.27
C GLY A 64 8.38 11.91 8.30
N ASP A 65 9.69 11.78 8.53
CA ASP A 65 10.60 12.93 8.52
C ASP A 65 10.95 13.33 7.08
N ALA A 66 10.96 14.64 6.81
CA ALA A 66 11.30 15.19 5.50
C ALA A 66 12.72 14.78 5.03
N GLU A 67 13.64 14.51 5.96
CA GLU A 67 15.03 14.13 5.68
C GLU A 67 15.18 12.75 5.03
N HIS A 68 14.26 11.80 5.25
CA HIS A 68 14.39 10.45 4.69
C HIS A 68 14.00 10.37 3.20
N GLY A 69 13.32 11.41 2.68
CA GLY A 69 12.74 11.38 1.35
C GLY A 69 11.58 10.37 1.24
N LYS A 70 11.20 10.04 0.00
CA LYS A 70 10.07 9.15 -0.28
C LYS A 70 10.45 7.69 -0.02
N LEU A 71 9.62 6.97 0.74
CA LEU A 71 9.75 5.53 0.86
C LEU A 71 9.58 4.84 -0.49
N LYS A 72 10.38 3.81 -0.71
CA LYS A 72 10.18 2.88 -1.84
C LYS A 72 8.99 1.97 -1.57
N ALA A 73 8.37 1.47 -2.63
CA ALA A 73 7.21 0.60 -2.53
C ALA A 73 7.46 -0.65 -1.67
N GLU A 74 8.65 -1.26 -1.75
CA GLU A 74 9.03 -2.40 -0.90
C GLU A 74 9.11 -2.01 0.59
N GLN A 75 9.58 -0.80 0.91
CA GLN A 75 9.62 -0.32 2.30
C GLN A 75 8.22 -0.09 2.85
N TRP A 76 7.30 0.46 2.03
CA TRP A 76 5.88 0.56 2.41
C TRP A 76 5.26 -0.80 2.65
N ARG A 77 5.51 -1.77 1.76
CA ARG A 77 4.99 -3.13 1.89
C ARG A 77 5.44 -3.76 3.20
N SER A 78 6.75 -3.79 3.47
CA SER A 78 7.31 -4.36 4.70
C SER A 78 6.79 -3.65 5.96
N ALA A 79 6.62 -2.34 5.91
CA ALA A 79 6.09 -1.57 7.04
C ALA A 79 4.63 -1.90 7.34
N ILE A 80 3.78 -1.96 6.31
CA ILE A 80 2.35 -2.25 6.46
C ILE A 80 2.12 -3.72 6.80
N GLU A 81 2.94 -4.64 6.32
CA GLU A 81 2.77 -6.08 6.57
C GLU A 81 2.90 -6.45 8.06
N PHE A 82 3.72 -5.71 8.83
CA PHE A 82 3.97 -6.04 10.23
C PHE A 82 4.13 -4.82 11.16
N ASP A 83 5.10 -3.96 10.86
CA ASP A 83 5.56 -2.94 11.81
C ASP A 83 4.49 -1.91 12.19
N LEU A 84 3.76 -1.39 11.20
CA LEU A 84 2.71 -0.39 11.40
C LEU A 84 1.47 -0.97 12.10
N PRO A 85 0.85 -2.09 11.67
CA PRO A 85 -0.29 -2.66 12.37
C PRO A 85 -0.02 -2.93 13.85
N VAL A 86 1.15 -3.49 14.19
CA VAL A 86 1.54 -3.76 15.57
C VAL A 86 1.70 -2.47 16.37
N THR A 87 2.40 -1.48 15.79
CA THR A 87 2.62 -0.18 16.42
C THR A 87 1.30 0.54 16.71
N LEU A 88 0.42 0.63 15.70
CA LEU A 88 -0.85 1.34 15.82
C LEU A 88 -1.81 0.64 16.78
N VAL A 89 -1.84 -0.70 16.80
CA VAL A 89 -2.66 -1.45 17.77
C VAL A 89 -2.14 -1.27 19.20
N LYS A 90 -0.83 -1.16 19.40
CA LYS A 90 -0.26 -0.90 20.74
C LYS A 90 -0.62 0.51 21.22
N LEU A 91 -0.48 1.51 20.36
CA LEU A 91 -0.73 2.92 20.72
C LEU A 91 -2.22 3.22 20.85
N TRP A 92 -3.04 2.70 19.93
CA TRP A 92 -4.44 3.11 19.77
C TRP A 92 -5.41 1.92 19.80
N GLY A 93 -5.02 0.79 20.38
CA GLY A 93 -5.91 -0.33 20.59
C GLY A 93 -7.07 0.01 21.53
N VAL A 94 -8.09 -0.86 21.55
CA VAL A 94 -9.30 -0.69 22.37
C VAL A 94 -8.99 -0.47 23.86
N ASN A 95 -7.91 -1.09 24.36
CA ASN A 95 -7.50 -0.98 25.76
C ASN A 95 -6.65 0.26 26.06
N SER A 96 -6.24 1.03 25.06
CA SER A 96 -5.35 2.19 25.20
C SER A 96 -6.11 3.48 25.51
N GLY A 97 -7.45 3.46 25.58
CA GLY A 97 -8.28 4.64 25.79
C GLY A 97 -8.25 5.64 24.63
N GLY A 98 -7.76 5.22 23.46
CA GLY A 98 -7.60 6.08 22.29
C GLY A 98 -8.94 6.52 21.69
N GLU A 99 -8.93 7.70 21.05
CA GLU A 99 -10.06 8.24 20.27
C GLU A 99 -10.58 7.20 19.26
N GLU A 100 -11.91 7.10 19.10
CA GLU A 100 -12.57 6.13 18.22
C GLU A 100 -11.99 6.13 16.80
N ARG A 101 -11.69 7.32 16.26
CA ARG A 101 -11.07 7.47 14.95
C ARG A 101 -9.71 6.77 14.85
N LYS A 102 -8.87 6.89 15.88
CA LYS A 102 -7.53 6.28 15.92
C LYS A 102 -7.62 4.76 16.06
N GLN A 103 -8.61 4.27 16.81
CA GLN A 103 -8.91 2.85 16.89
C GLN A 103 -9.32 2.29 15.52
N LYS A 104 -10.18 3.01 14.78
CA LYS A 104 -10.56 2.65 13.40
C LYS A 104 -9.37 2.73 12.45
N LEU A 105 -8.48 3.71 12.60
CA LEU A 105 -7.25 3.79 11.81
C LEU A 105 -6.33 2.59 12.05
N ALA A 106 -6.10 2.21 13.32
CA ALA A 106 -5.33 1.00 13.66
C ALA A 106 -6.00 -0.27 13.09
N HIS A 107 -7.32 -0.37 13.19
CA HIS A 107 -8.09 -1.48 12.63
C HIS A 107 -7.98 -1.57 11.11
N SER A 108 -8.18 -0.44 10.41
CA SER A 108 -8.03 -0.36 8.95
C SER A 108 -6.63 -0.78 8.50
N THR A 109 -5.59 -0.34 9.22
CA THR A 109 -4.19 -0.71 8.92
C THR A 109 -3.97 -2.22 9.07
N MET A 110 -4.59 -2.85 10.08
CA MET A 110 -4.57 -4.30 10.23
C MET A 110 -5.31 -5.02 9.10
N LEU A 111 -6.47 -4.52 8.67
CA LEU A 111 -7.20 -5.07 7.52
C LEU A 111 -6.37 -5.00 6.24
N LEU A 112 -5.67 -3.88 6.02
CA LEU A 112 -4.76 -3.73 4.88
C LEU A 112 -3.59 -4.71 4.94
N ALA A 113 -2.98 -4.88 6.12
CA ALA A 113 -1.90 -5.86 6.32
C ALA A 113 -2.36 -7.29 6.00
N MET A 114 -3.57 -7.66 6.43
CA MET A 114 -4.17 -8.94 6.10
C MET A 114 -4.41 -9.09 4.60
N ALA A 115 -4.94 -8.06 3.94
CA ALA A 115 -5.13 -8.07 2.49
C ALA A 115 -3.80 -8.28 1.76
N ILE A 116 -2.76 -7.50 2.10
CA ILE A 116 -1.41 -7.65 1.54
C ILE A 116 -0.92 -9.08 1.73
N ARG A 117 -0.99 -9.63 2.95
CA ARG A 117 -0.52 -10.99 3.24
C ARG A 117 -1.17 -12.07 2.37
N TRP A 118 -2.49 -11.97 2.15
CA TRP A 118 -3.20 -12.90 1.27
C TRP A 118 -2.86 -12.67 -0.21
N GLY A 119 -2.72 -11.42 -0.64
CA GLY A 119 -2.41 -11.07 -2.03
C GLY A 119 -0.97 -11.34 -2.44
N THR A 120 -0.02 -11.26 -1.50
CA THR A 120 1.40 -11.59 -1.70
C THR A 120 1.72 -13.05 -1.34
N SER A 121 0.71 -13.92 -1.24
CA SER A 121 0.99 -15.35 -1.00
C SER A 121 1.71 -15.95 -2.21
N HIS A 122 2.70 -16.81 -1.95
CA HIS A 122 3.34 -17.64 -2.99
C HIS A 122 2.42 -18.73 -3.53
N VAL A 123 1.26 -18.93 -2.89
CA VAL A 123 0.24 -19.88 -3.31
C VAL A 123 -1.03 -19.11 -3.64
N THR A 124 -1.62 -19.43 -4.78
CA THR A 124 -2.89 -18.83 -5.19
C THR A 124 -3.93 -19.91 -5.37
N LEU A 125 -4.97 -19.83 -4.56
CA LEU A 125 -6.16 -20.68 -4.60
C LEU A 125 -7.38 -19.78 -4.51
N LEU A 126 -8.55 -20.30 -4.85
CA LEU A 126 -9.81 -19.55 -4.74
C LEU A 126 -9.98 -18.92 -3.35
N HIS A 127 -9.59 -19.64 -2.29
CA HIS A 127 -9.67 -19.11 -0.93
C HIS A 127 -8.74 -17.91 -0.70
N HIS A 128 -7.54 -17.87 -1.29
CA HIS A 128 -6.62 -16.73 -1.15
C HIS A 128 -7.22 -15.48 -1.77
N ALA A 129 -7.74 -15.60 -3.00
CA ALA A 129 -8.41 -14.51 -3.71
C ALA A 129 -9.64 -14.01 -2.93
N GLN A 130 -10.45 -14.91 -2.37
CA GLN A 130 -11.60 -14.55 -1.54
C GLN A 130 -11.19 -13.83 -0.25
N GLN A 131 -10.15 -14.29 0.44
CA GLN A 131 -9.66 -13.61 1.64
C GLN A 131 -9.09 -12.23 1.30
N TYR A 132 -8.28 -12.13 0.23
CA TYR A 132 -7.78 -10.85 -0.26
C TYR A 132 -8.93 -9.85 -0.47
N ARG A 133 -9.93 -10.23 -1.28
CA ARG A 133 -11.09 -9.38 -1.58
C ARG A 133 -11.85 -8.96 -0.31
N LYS A 134 -12.07 -9.92 0.59
CA LYS A 134 -12.76 -9.67 1.87
C LYS A 134 -12.03 -8.59 2.69
N TYR A 135 -10.73 -8.75 2.89
CA TYR A 135 -9.95 -7.81 3.70
C TYR A 135 -9.77 -6.46 3.01
N MET A 136 -9.55 -6.44 1.68
CA MET A 136 -9.42 -5.20 0.93
C MET A 136 -10.72 -4.38 0.93
N LYS A 137 -11.88 -5.02 0.75
CA LYS A 137 -13.18 -4.35 0.85
C LYS A 137 -13.43 -3.78 2.24
N ALA A 138 -13.18 -4.58 3.28
CA ALA A 138 -13.35 -4.14 4.67
C ALA A 138 -12.40 -2.97 5.01
N TYR A 139 -11.17 -2.99 4.51
CA TYR A 139 -10.22 -1.88 4.64
C TYR A 139 -10.79 -0.59 4.03
N LEU A 140 -11.25 -0.64 2.78
CA LEU A 140 -11.79 0.54 2.09
C LEU A 140 -13.07 1.05 2.77
N GLU A 141 -13.96 0.16 3.21
CA GLU A 141 -15.14 0.54 3.98
C GLU A 141 -14.75 1.28 5.26
N CYS A 142 -13.77 0.76 6.01
CA CYS A 142 -13.27 1.39 7.23
C CYS A 142 -12.60 2.74 6.95
N ILE A 143 -11.80 2.87 5.88
CA ILE A 143 -11.16 4.14 5.49
C ILE A 143 -12.20 5.20 5.15
N ARG A 144 -13.30 4.82 4.48
CA ARG A 144 -14.40 5.75 4.19
C ARG A 144 -15.06 6.28 5.47
N ASP A 145 -15.18 5.43 6.49
CA ASP A 145 -15.73 5.84 7.79
C ASP A 145 -14.76 6.74 8.57
N VAL A 146 -13.44 6.49 8.47
CA VAL A 146 -12.41 7.32 9.10
C VAL A 146 -12.30 8.70 8.43
N PHE A 147 -12.48 8.75 7.10
CA PHE A 147 -12.32 9.96 6.30
C PHE A 147 -13.53 10.20 5.36
N PRO A 148 -14.70 10.60 5.90
CA PRO A 148 -15.96 10.67 5.15
C PRO A 148 -16.00 11.73 4.02
N GLY A 149 -15.00 12.60 3.92
CA GLY A 149 -14.86 13.59 2.85
C GLY A 149 -13.77 13.26 1.81
N HIS A 150 -13.06 12.13 1.95
CA HIS A 150 -11.97 11.79 1.04
C HIS A 150 -12.46 10.94 -0.13
N SER A 151 -12.21 11.41 -1.36
CA SER A 151 -12.48 10.61 -2.55
C SER A 151 -11.42 9.52 -2.70
N PHE A 152 -11.86 8.31 -3.04
CA PHE A 152 -10.92 7.26 -3.43
C PHE A 152 -10.21 7.63 -4.72
N ARG A 153 -8.90 7.38 -4.72
CA ARG A 153 -8.04 7.38 -5.91
C ARG A 153 -8.23 6.10 -6.74
N PRO A 154 -7.89 6.10 -8.05
CA PRO A 154 -7.94 4.92 -8.91
C PRO A 154 -7.17 3.72 -8.37
N ASN A 155 -6.08 3.96 -7.63
CA ASN A 155 -5.34 2.86 -6.98
C ASN A 155 -6.22 2.06 -5.99
N HIS A 156 -7.17 2.69 -5.30
CA HIS A 156 -8.10 1.97 -4.41
C HIS A 156 -9.06 1.10 -5.23
N HIS A 157 -9.51 1.58 -6.39
CA HIS A 157 -10.32 0.79 -7.31
C HIS A 157 -9.53 -0.38 -7.91
N ALA A 158 -8.32 -0.12 -8.41
CA ALA A 158 -7.44 -1.14 -8.97
C ALA A 158 -7.13 -2.26 -7.96
N CYS A 159 -6.95 -1.93 -6.68
CA CYS A 159 -6.78 -2.92 -5.62
C CYS A 159 -7.99 -3.87 -5.48
N LEU A 160 -9.21 -3.44 -5.81
CA LEU A 160 -10.39 -4.31 -5.75
C LEU A 160 -10.41 -5.41 -6.83
N HIS A 161 -9.55 -5.32 -7.84
CA HIS A 161 -9.45 -6.31 -8.93
C HIS A 161 -8.29 -7.29 -8.76
N ILE A 162 -7.46 -7.12 -7.72
CA ILE A 162 -6.30 -8.00 -7.50
C ILE A 162 -6.73 -9.46 -7.25
N ASP A 163 -7.91 -9.72 -6.66
CA ASP A 163 -8.44 -11.08 -6.54
C ASP A 163 -8.63 -11.76 -7.90
N GLU A 164 -9.13 -11.03 -8.91
CA GLU A 164 -9.26 -11.53 -10.26
C GLU A 164 -7.90 -11.82 -10.91
N PHE A 165 -6.93 -10.92 -10.73
CA PHE A 165 -5.58 -11.10 -11.25
C PHE A 165 -4.86 -12.28 -10.61
N LEU A 166 -5.05 -12.51 -9.32
CA LEU A 166 -4.55 -13.70 -8.63
C LEU A 166 -5.11 -14.98 -9.28
N LEU A 167 -6.41 -15.02 -9.56
CA LEU A 167 -7.02 -16.20 -10.18
C LEU A 167 -6.58 -16.44 -11.62
N ARG A 168 -6.26 -15.37 -12.38
CA ARG A 168 -5.87 -15.48 -13.79
C ARG A 168 -4.37 -15.72 -13.99
N TYR A 169 -3.53 -15.02 -13.24
CA TYR A 169 -2.08 -14.99 -13.44
C TYR A 169 -1.30 -15.73 -12.35
N GLY A 170 -1.98 -16.23 -11.32
CA GLY A 170 -1.35 -16.88 -10.18
C GLY A 170 -0.68 -15.88 -9.23
N PRO A 171 0.33 -16.33 -8.47
CA PRO A 171 0.95 -15.52 -7.41
C PRO A 171 1.47 -14.17 -7.91
N MET A 172 1.19 -13.10 -7.16
CA MET A 172 1.54 -11.71 -7.52
C MET A 172 3.03 -11.50 -7.79
N HIS A 173 3.90 -12.28 -7.16
CA HIS A 173 5.35 -12.25 -7.39
C HIS A 173 5.76 -12.53 -8.84
N GLY A 174 4.91 -13.21 -9.62
CA GLY A 174 5.17 -13.47 -11.03
C GLY A 174 4.96 -12.27 -11.96
N TRP A 175 4.17 -11.28 -11.53
CA TRP A 175 3.73 -10.16 -12.38
C TRP A 175 3.84 -8.78 -11.73
N TRP A 176 4.35 -8.68 -10.50
CA TRP A 176 4.64 -7.41 -9.85
C TRP A 176 5.83 -6.66 -10.49
N MET A 177 5.91 -5.35 -10.22
CA MET A 177 6.87 -4.46 -10.89
C MET A 177 8.29 -4.44 -10.30
N PHE A 178 8.51 -4.96 -9.09
CA PHE A 178 9.82 -4.86 -8.41
C PHE A 178 11.02 -5.43 -9.18
N PRO A 179 10.91 -6.58 -9.87
CA PRO A 179 12.00 -7.08 -10.69
C PRO A 179 12.37 -6.11 -11.82
N PHE A 180 11.35 -5.51 -12.46
CA PHE A 180 11.53 -4.55 -13.54
C PHE A 180 12.11 -3.23 -13.03
N GLU A 181 11.64 -2.72 -11.89
CA GLU A 181 12.23 -1.52 -11.25
C GLU A 181 13.72 -1.71 -10.95
N ARG A 182 14.11 -2.89 -10.47
CA ARG A 182 15.51 -3.23 -10.21
C ARG A 182 16.34 -3.25 -11.49
N ILE A 183 15.79 -3.81 -12.58
CA ILE A 183 16.44 -3.82 -13.90
C ILE A 183 16.60 -2.39 -14.43
N ILE A 184 15.54 -1.59 -14.40
CA ILE A 184 15.56 -0.17 -14.84
C ILE A 184 16.60 0.62 -14.05
N GLY A 185 16.65 0.45 -12.72
CA GLY A 185 17.65 1.10 -11.88
C GLY A 185 19.09 0.66 -12.19
N GLY A 186 19.29 -0.58 -12.65
CA GLY A 186 20.58 -1.05 -13.17
C GLY A 186 20.92 -0.41 -14.51
N LEU A 187 19.96 -0.35 -15.44
CA LEU A 187 20.13 0.27 -16.75
C LEU A 187 20.45 1.77 -16.63
N GLN A 188 19.80 2.49 -15.72
CA GLN A 188 20.09 3.91 -15.43
C GLN A 188 21.53 4.15 -14.96
N LYS A 189 22.17 3.17 -14.32
CA LYS A 189 23.57 3.26 -13.88
C LYS A 189 24.57 2.89 -14.97
N THR A 190 24.09 2.35 -16.09
CA THR A 190 24.95 2.04 -17.24
C THR A 190 25.26 3.34 -17.95
N ILE A 191 26.55 3.61 -18.16
CA ILE A 191 27.00 4.79 -18.90
C ILE A 191 26.57 4.60 -20.36
N THR A 192 25.52 5.28 -20.78
CA THR A 192 25.05 5.33 -22.17
C THR A 192 25.80 6.35 -23.01
N ASN A 193 26.73 7.09 -22.40
CA ASN A 193 27.62 7.98 -23.14
C ASN A 193 28.66 7.09 -23.83
N HIS A 194 28.54 6.90 -25.13
CA HIS A 194 29.47 6.17 -26.01
C HIS A 194 30.88 6.81 -26.10
N LYS A 195 31.42 7.34 -25.00
CA LYS A 195 32.81 7.78 -24.92
C LYS A 195 33.68 6.56 -24.65
N ILE A 196 34.27 6.01 -25.72
CA ILE A 196 35.37 5.07 -25.63
C ILE A 196 36.64 5.90 -25.37
N GLY A 197 37.26 5.72 -24.21
CA GLY A 197 38.59 6.25 -23.88
C GLY A 197 38.60 7.65 -23.26
N GLU A 198 39.00 7.71 -22.00
CA GLU A 198 40.10 8.56 -21.52
C GLU A 198 41.08 7.66 -20.76
#